data_AF-H0U063-F1
#
_entry.id   AF-H0U063-F1
#
_cell.length_a   1.000
_cell.length_b   1.000
_cell.length_c   1.000
_cell.angle_alpha   90.00
_cell.angle_beta   90.00
_cell.angle_gamma   90.00
#
_symmetry.space_group_name_H-M   'P 1'
#
loop_
_entity.id
_entity.type
_entity.pdbx_description
1 polymer ?
#
loop_
_entity_poly.entity_id
_entity_poly.type
_entity_poly.pdbx_seq_one_letter_code
_entity_poly.pdbx_strand_id
1 'polypeptide(L)' 'MSIVSIMATILEQELRERGILGLTQLDCETIVHSLIERTAKLEADIKRKRTSATAPERSV' A
#
# COMPACT_ATOMS: atom_id res chain seq x y z
N MET A 1 -13.14 14.86 -3.28
CA MET A 1 -12.33 14.16 -2.26
C MET A 1 -11.38 13.21 -2.98
N SER A 2 -10.14 13.09 -2.48
CA SER A 2 -9.17 12.12 -3.01
C SER A 2 -9.51 10.71 -2.53
N ILE A 3 -9.09 9.68 -3.30
CA ILE A 3 -9.17 8.28 -2.87
C ILE A 3 -8.46 8.05 -1.53
N VAL A 4 -7.35 8.75 -1.31
CA VAL A 4 -6.60 8.69 -0.05
C VAL A 4 -7.45 9.17 1.11
N SER A 5 -8.14 10.30 0.96
CA SER A 5 -8.98 10.85 2.02
C SER A 5 -10.17 9.94 2.33
N ILE A 6 -10.78 9.29 1.32
CA ILE A 6 -11.84 8.29 1.53
C ILE A 6 -11.31 7.10 2.33
N MET A 7 -10.18 6.54 1.92
CA MET A 7 -9.55 5.42 2.62
C MET A 7 -9.10 5.78 4.04
N ALA A 8 -8.64 7.02 4.25
CA ALA A 8 -8.24 7.51 5.56
C ALA A 8 -9.44 7.63 6.51
N THR A 9 -10.60 8.09 6.01
CA THR A 9 -11.83 8.13 6.80
C THR A 9 -12.31 6.72 7.18
N ILE A 10 -12.24 5.76 6.25
CA ILE A 10 -12.55 4.35 6.54
C ILE A 10 -11.60 3.82 7.62
N LEU A 11 -10.30 4.08 7.47
CA LEU A 11 -9.29 3.66 8.44
C LEU A 11 -9.53 4.28 9.83
N GLU A 12 -9.81 5.59 9.90
CA GLU A 12 -10.09 6.27 11.16
C GLU A 12 -11.30 5.64 11.88
N GLN A 13 -12.36 5.33 11.13
CA GLN A 13 -13.56 4.70 11.68
C GLN A 13 -13.26 3.30 12.22
N GLU A 14 -12.58 2.46 11.44
CA GLU A 14 -12.21 1.10 11.85
C GLU A 14 -11.31 1.09 13.09
N LEU A 15 -10.37 2.03 13.18
CA LEU A 15 -9.50 2.17 14.35
C LEU A 15 -10.31 2.58 15.58
N ARG A 16 -11.23 3.52 15.43
CA ARG A 16 -12.12 3.97 16.50
C ARG A 16 -13.02 2.85 17.01
N GLU A 17 -13.60 2.06 16.11
CA GLU A 17 -14.43 0.89 16.46
C GLU A 17 -13.64 -0.17 17.23
N ARG A 18 -12.33 -0.24 17.03
CA ARG A 18 -11.41 -1.14 17.76
C ARG A 18 -10.83 -0.51 19.04
N GLY A 19 -11.28 0.69 19.42
CA GLY A 19 -10.82 1.40 20.60
C GLY A 19 -9.43 2.04 20.46
N ILE A 20 -8.90 2.12 19.23
CA ILE A 20 -7.65 2.82 18.94
C ILE A 20 -8.00 4.30 18.71
N LEU A 21 -7.61 5.14 19.66
CA LEU A 21 -7.87 6.57 19.67
C LEU A 21 -6.55 7.35 19.54
N GLY A 22 -6.66 8.63 19.18
CA GLY A 22 -5.52 9.55 19.16
C GLY A 22 -4.81 9.71 17.82
N LEU A 23 -5.25 8.99 16.78
CA LEU A 23 -4.81 9.26 15.40
C LEU A 23 -5.73 10.31 14.77
N THR A 24 -5.12 11.32 14.18
CA THR A 24 -5.82 12.35 13.41
C THR A 24 -6.13 11.84 12.01
N GLN A 25 -7.00 12.56 11.29
CA GLN A 25 -7.25 12.30 9.87
C GLN A 25 -5.95 12.36 9.04
N LEU A 26 -5.04 13.28 9.36
CA LEU A 26 -3.74 13.41 8.68
C LEU A 26 -2.83 12.20 8.92
N ASP A 27 -2.86 11.64 10.13
CA ASP A 27 -2.13 10.41 10.44
C ASP A 27 -2.68 9.23 9.62
N CYS A 28 -4.01 9.14 9.52
CA CYS A 28 -4.67 8.11 8.71
C CYS A 28 -4.34 8.27 7.21
N GLU A 29 -4.31 9.50 6.68
CA GLU A 29 -3.88 9.76 5.30
C GLU A 29 -2.41 9.36 5.07
N THR A 30 -1.54 9.64 6.03
CA THR A 30 -0.12 9.26 5.97
C THR A 30 0.07 7.73 5.95
N ILE A 31 -0.70 7.02 6.78
CA ILE A 31 -0.71 5.55 6.81
C ILE A 31 -1.18 5.00 5.45
N VAL A 32 -2.29 5.52 4.92
CA VAL A 32 -2.83 5.11 3.61
C VAL A 32 -1.81 5.34 2.49
N HIS A 33 -1.18 6.50 2.44
CA HIS A 33 -0.12 6.80 1.47
C HIS A 33 1.02 5.78 1.54
N SER A 34 1.49 5.50 2.75
CA SER A 34 2.59 4.54 2.98
C SER A 34 2.21 3.12 2.55
N LEU A 35 0.96 2.70 2.78
CA LEU A 35 0.47 1.40 2.34
C LEU A 35 0.38 1.29 0.81
N ILE A 36 -0.08 2.34 0.14
CA ILE A 36 -0.12 2.41 -1.33
C ILE A 36 1.29 2.29 -1.90
N GLU A 37 2.24 3.07 -1.40
CA GLU A 37 3.63 3.06 -1.88
C GLU A 37 4.29 1.68 -1.68
N ARG A 38 4.12 1.08 -0.49
CA ARG A 38 4.66 -0.25 -0.20
C ARG A 38 4.05 -1.33 -1.09
N THR A 39 2.74 -1.24 -1.36
CA THR A 39 2.04 -2.18 -2.24
C THR A 39 2.54 -2.03 -3.68
N ALA A 40 2.66 -0.81 -4.19
CA ALA A 40 3.20 -0.54 -5.52
C ALA A 40 4.64 -1.06 -5.68
N LYS A 41 5.47 -0.87 -4.66
CA LYS A 41 6.85 -1.41 -4.63
C LYS A 41 6.84 -2.94 -4.67
N LEU A 42 6.00 -3.58 -3.86
CA LEU A 42 5.88 -5.04 -3.82
C LEU A 42 5.42 -5.59 -5.17
N GLU A 43 4.44 -4.96 -5.81
CA GLU A 43 3.99 -5.34 -7.15
C GLU A 43 5.09 -5.21 -8.21
N ALA A 44 5.88 -4.14 -8.15
CA ALA A 44 7.02 -3.93 -9.05
C ALA A 44 8.10 -5.02 -8.85
N ASP A 45 8.40 -5.37 -7.60
CA ASP A 45 9.36 -6.43 -7.27
C ASP A 45 8.87 -7.80 -7.73
N ILE A 46 7.58 -8.10 -7.56
CA ILE A 46 6.96 -9.34 -8.05
C ILE A 46 7.04 -9.41 -9.59
N LYS A 47 6.69 -8.32 -10.27
CA LYS A 47 6.76 -8.24 -11.75
C LYS A 47 8.20 -8.46 -12.23
N ARG A 48 9.19 -7.83 -11.57
CA ARG A 48 10.61 -8.01 -11.89
C ARG A 48 11.08 -9.45 -11.72
N LYS A 49 10.70 -10.11 -10.61
CA LYS A 49 11.05 -11.52 -10.37
C LYS A 49 10.45 -12.46 -11.42
N ARG A 50 9.22 -12.18 -11.85
CA ARG A 50 8.55 -12.94 -12.92
C ARG A 50 9.26 -12.76 -14.26
N THR A 51 9.68 -11.55 -14.62
CA THR A 51 10.40 -11.33 -15.89
C THR A 51 11.82 -11.90 -15.88
N SER A 52 12.50 -11.94 -14.72
CA SER A 52 13.81 -12.58 -14.61
C SER A 52 13.77 -14.11 -14.64
N ALA A 53 12.67 -14.73 -14.20
CA ALA A 53 12.51 -16.19 -14.20
C ALA A 53 12.19 -16.77 -15.59
N THR A 54 11.76 -15.92 -16.54
CA THR A 54 11.34 -16.34 -17.89
C THR A 54 12.34 -15.92 -18.98
N ALA A 55 13.53 -15.43 -18.62
CA ALA A 55 14.60 -15.25 -19.60
C ALA A 55 15.15 -16.64 -19.95
N PRO A 56 14.95 -17.17 -21.18
CA PRO A 56 15.62 -18.39 -21.56
C PRO A 56 17.11 -18.10 -21.54
N GLU A 57 17.87 -18.97 -20.86
CA GLU A 57 19.31 -19.10 -21.10
C GLU A 57 19.49 -19.29 -22.60
N ARG A 58 19.85 -18.21 -23.30
CA ARG A 58 20.50 -18.31 -24.61
C ARG A 58 21.91 -18.81 -24.31
N SER A 59 22.01 -20.12 -24.13
CA SER A 59 23.28 -20.84 -24.15
C SER A 59 23.86 -20.71 -25.56
N VAL A 60 25.05 -20.11 -25.61
CA VAL A 60 25.95 -19.99 -26.76
C VAL A 60 26.62 -21.34 -27.02
#